data_AF-D0KQA7-F1
#
_entry.id   AF-D0KQA7-F1
#
_cell.length_a   1.000
_cell.length_b   1.000
_cell.length_c   1.000
_cell.angle_alpha   90.00
_cell.angle_beta   90.00
_cell.angle_gamma   90.00
#
_symmetry.space_group_name_H-M   'P 1'
#
loop_
_entity.id
_entity.type
_entity.pdbx_description
1 polymer ?
#
loop_
_entity_poly.entity_id
_entity_poly.type
_entity_poly.pdbx_seq_one_letter_code
_entity_poly.pdbx_strand_id
1 'polypeptide(L)'
;MKIYIWLNEELSRKFEELGLKHAKEVLGGMKRIEIDVEQEMVEEIIKLFPNAKVDSSTTKSIELLPKSFKNEILKIIIEKKLEPREALREAIKKFKGDI
;
A
#
# COMPACT_ATOMS: atom_id res chain seq x y z
N MET A 1 -10.50 -3.64 -6.35
CA MET A 1 -9.75 -4.54 -5.42
C MET A 1 -8.99 -3.63 -4.44
N LYS A 2 -8.55 -4.13 -3.29
CA LYS A 2 -7.81 -3.32 -2.31
C LYS A 2 -6.41 -3.85 -1.99
N ILE A 3 -5.52 -2.97 -1.56
CA ILE A 3 -4.30 -3.32 -0.86
C ILE A 3 -4.39 -2.78 0.55
N TYR A 4 -4.05 -3.61 1.53
CA TYR A 4 -3.97 -3.21 2.93
C TYR A 4 -2.52 -3.14 3.38
N ILE A 5 -2.10 -1.95 3.85
CA ILE A 5 -0.78 -1.74 4.44
C ILE A 5 -0.96 -1.42 5.92
N TRP A 6 -0.59 -2.38 6.78
CA TRP A 6 -0.65 -2.21 8.22
C TRP A 6 0.47 -1.28 8.72
N LEU A 7 0.10 -0.37 9.61
CA LEU A 7 1.03 0.55 10.26
C LEU A 7 1.32 0.04 11.67
N ASN A 8 2.60 0.05 12.06
CA ASN A 8 2.97 -0.06 13.45
C ASN A 8 2.76 1.29 14.17
N GLU A 9 2.99 1.33 15.48
CA GLU A 9 2.79 2.55 16.27
C GLU A 9 3.69 3.71 15.82
N GLU A 10 4.96 3.44 15.51
CA GLU A 10 5.92 4.45 15.06
C GLU A 10 5.46 5.13 13.76
N LEU A 11 5.10 4.33 12.74
CA LEU A 11 4.58 4.85 11.48
C LEU A 11 3.24 5.56 11.67
N SER A 12 2.37 5.04 12.54
CA SER A 12 1.08 5.68 12.83
C SER A 12 1.28 7.08 13.41
N ARG A 13 2.17 7.24 14.39
CA ARG A 13 2.53 8.55 14.96
C ARG A 13 3.14 9.48 13.92
N LYS A 14 4.04 8.98 13.08
CA LYS A 14 4.65 9.76 12.01
C LYS A 14 3.63 10.28 11.00
N PHE A 15 2.62 9.47 10.65
CA PHE A 15 1.53 9.92 9.79
C PHE A 15 0.69 11.02 10.45
N GLU A 16 0.41 10.90 11.75
CA GLU A 16 -0.31 11.93 12.52
C GLU A 16 0.47 13.24 12.62
N GLU A 17 1.77 13.18 12.94
CA GLU A 17 2.66 14.34 13.02
C GLU A 17 2.76 15.09 11.70
N LEU A 18 2.75 14.37 10.58
CA LEU A 18 2.77 14.93 9.22
C LEU A 18 1.40 15.37 8.72
N GLY A 19 0.33 15.15 9.50
CA GLY A 19 -1.05 15.49 9.11
C GLY A 19 -1.63 14.60 7.99
N LEU A 20 -1.04 13.43 7.75
CA LEU A 20 -1.44 12.49 6.70
C LEU A 20 -2.64 11.65 7.18
N LYS A 21 -3.84 11.94 6.66
CA LYS A 21 -5.11 11.34 7.11
C LYS A 21 -5.47 10.01 6.42
N HIS A 22 -4.50 9.31 5.85
CA HIS A 22 -4.72 8.06 5.11
C HIS A 22 -4.80 6.80 6.00
N ALA A 23 -4.34 6.91 7.26
CA ALA A 23 -4.36 5.81 8.21
C ALA A 23 -5.75 5.64 8.84
N LYS A 24 -6.37 4.46 8.64
CA LYS A 24 -7.66 4.10 9.20
C LYS A 24 -7.51 3.11 10.35
N GLU A 25 -8.12 3.42 11.48
CA GLU A 25 -8.22 2.50 12.61
C GLU A 25 -9.29 1.43 12.35
N VAL A 26 -8.96 0.16 12.61
CA VAL A 26 -9.84 -0.98 12.29
C VAL A 26 -10.01 -1.99 13.41
N LEU A 27 -9.01 -2.20 14.28
CA LEU A 27 -9.05 -3.21 15.35
C LEU A 27 -8.30 -2.73 16.59
N GLY A 28 -9.01 -2.20 17.60
CA GLY A 28 -8.43 -1.89 18.92
C GLY A 28 -7.15 -1.04 18.86
N GLY A 29 -7.13 0.03 18.05
CA GLY A 29 -5.94 0.87 17.85
C GLY A 29 -5.02 0.47 16.69
N MET A 30 -5.21 -0.70 16.07
CA MET A 30 -4.46 -1.05 14.85
C MET A 30 -4.91 -0.18 13.67
N LYS A 31 -3.93 0.44 13.01
CA LYS A 31 -4.15 1.29 11.85
C LYS A 31 -3.62 0.65 10.57
N ARG A 32 -4.31 0.92 9.46
CA ARG A 32 -3.89 0.52 8.12
C ARG A 32 -4.23 1.57 7.09
N ILE A 33 -3.47 1.59 6.01
CA ILE A 33 -3.82 2.30 4.78
C ILE A 33 -4.59 1.32 3.88
N GLU A 34 -5.71 1.78 3.33
CA GLU A 34 -6.47 1.06 2.31
C GLU A 34 -6.26 1.74 0.96
N ILE A 35 -5.83 0.99 -0.04
CA ILE A 35 -5.58 1.53 -1.39
C ILE A 35 -6.50 0.80 -2.37
N ASP A 36 -7.42 1.53 -3.00
CA ASP A 36 -8.23 0.98 -4.09
C ASP A 36 -7.39 0.86 -5.36
N VAL A 37 -7.44 -0.33 -5.95
CA VAL A 37 -6.70 -0.67 -7.16
C VAL A 37 -7.64 -1.15 -8.27
N GLU A 38 -7.36 -0.65 -9.47
CA GLU A 38 -8.00 -1.05 -10.72
C GLU A 38 -7.32 -2.30 -11.30
N GLN A 39 -8.01 -2.93 -12.24
CA GLN A 39 -7.58 -4.18 -12.86
C GLN A 39 -6.17 -4.11 -13.46
N GLU A 40 -5.83 -3.00 -14.13
CA GLU A 40 -4.49 -2.79 -14.69
C GLU A 40 -3.40 -2.84 -13.60
N MET A 41 -3.60 -2.15 -12.47
CA MET A 41 -2.64 -2.18 -11.37
C MET A 41 -2.53 -3.57 -10.73
N VAL A 42 -3.65 -4.29 -10.64
CA VAL A 42 -3.66 -5.68 -10.15
C VAL A 42 -2.75 -6.55 -11.03
N GLU A 43 -2.91 -6.46 -12.35
CA GLU A 43 -2.12 -7.24 -13.31
C GLU A 43 -0.63 -6.90 -13.25
N GLU A 44 -0.30 -5.62 -13.12
CA GLU A 44 1.09 -5.18 -12.97
C GLU A 44 1.74 -5.72 -11.69
N ILE A 45 1.00 -5.67 -10.58
CA ILE A 45 1.47 -6.16 -9.28
C ILE A 45 1.69 -7.67 -9.31
N ILE A 46 0.79 -8.44 -9.95
CA ILE A 46 0.94 -9.91 -10.08
C ILE A 46 2.15 -10.26 -10.95
N LYS A 47 2.40 -9.51 -12.02
CA LYS A 47 3.59 -9.69 -12.87
C LYS A 47 4.88 -9.44 -12.08
N LEU A 48 4.90 -8.41 -11.24
CA LEU A 48 6.05 -8.10 -10.38
C LEU A 48 6.23 -9.13 -9.25
N PHE A 49 5.12 -9.62 -8.69
CA PHE A 49 5.12 -10.50 -7.53
C PHE A 49 4.22 -11.73 -7.78
N PRO A 50 4.71 -12.77 -8.46
CA PRO A 50 3.91 -13.97 -8.76
C PRO A 50 3.37 -14.70 -7.53
N ASN A 51 3.99 -14.49 -6.36
CA ASN A 51 3.57 -15.06 -5.08
C ASN A 51 2.48 -14.22 -4.37
N ALA A 52 2.11 -13.05 -4.92
CA ALA A 52 1.01 -12.27 -4.41
C ALA A 52 -0.29 -13.04 -4.61
N LYS A 53 -1.17 -13.03 -3.61
CA LYS A 53 -2.45 -13.72 -3.66
C LYS A 53 -3.55 -12.71 -3.91
N VAL A 54 -4.34 -12.93 -4.95
CA VAL A 54 -5.56 -12.17 -5.19
C VAL A 54 -6.73 -12.90 -4.55
N ASP A 55 -7.31 -12.30 -3.53
CA ASP A 55 -8.54 -12.79 -2.93
C ASP A 55 -9.73 -11.98 -3.45
N SER A 56 -10.39 -12.51 -4.48
CA SER A 56 -11.58 -11.90 -5.08
C SER A 56 -12.88 -12.21 -4.32
N SER A 57 -12.86 -13.14 -3.37
CA SER A 57 -14.08 -13.77 -2.84
C SER A 57 -14.47 -13.25 -1.46
N THR A 58 -13.52 -13.03 -0.55
CA THR A 58 -13.84 -12.61 0.83
C THR A 58 -13.41 -11.17 1.10
N THR A 59 -12.13 -10.86 1.03
CA THR A 59 -11.57 -9.53 1.37
C THR A 59 -11.48 -8.57 0.19
N LYS A 60 -11.63 -9.08 -1.05
CA LYS A 60 -11.47 -8.33 -2.31
C LYS A 60 -10.13 -7.59 -2.34
N SER A 61 -9.05 -8.29 -1.95
CA SER A 61 -7.73 -7.68 -1.74
C SER A 61 -6.57 -8.44 -2.39
N ILE A 62 -5.45 -7.74 -2.57
CA ILE A 62 -4.16 -8.34 -2.92
C ILE A 62 -3.35 -8.53 -1.63
N GLU A 63 -3.04 -9.79 -1.34
CA GLU A 63 -2.32 -10.25 -0.15
C GLU A 63 -0.90 -10.69 -0.50
N LEU A 64 -0.08 -10.94 0.53
CA LEU A 64 1.28 -11.48 0.42
C LEU A 64 2.29 -10.62 -0.37
N LEU A 65 2.02 -9.33 -0.53
CA LEU A 65 2.98 -8.39 -1.12
C LEU A 65 4.27 -8.30 -0.27
N PRO A 66 5.45 -8.21 -0.91
CA PRO A 66 6.72 -8.11 -0.20
C PRO A 66 6.77 -6.93 0.76
N LYS A 67 7.44 -7.11 1.91
CA LYS A 67 7.63 -6.06 2.91
C LYS A 67 8.36 -4.83 2.31
N SER A 68 9.37 -5.07 1.47
CA SER A 68 10.11 -4.01 0.78
C SER A 68 9.20 -3.13 -0.09
N PHE A 69 8.27 -3.75 -0.83
CA PHE A 69 7.31 -3.03 -1.67
C PHE A 69 6.34 -2.19 -0.84
N LYS A 70 5.77 -2.76 0.24
CA LYS A 70 4.89 -2.02 1.16
C LYS A 70 5.63 -0.83 1.80
N ASN A 71 6.87 -1.04 2.22
CA ASN A 71 7.69 0.01 2.82
C ASN A 71 8.00 1.13 1.81
N GLU A 72 8.24 0.80 0.54
CA GLU A 72 8.45 1.81 -0.49
C GLU A 72 7.21 2.69 -0.70
N ILE A 73 6.02 2.09 -0.73
CA ILE A 73 4.76 2.86 -0.82
C ILE A 73 4.66 3.84 0.35
N LEU A 74 4.87 3.37 1.58
CA LEU A 74 4.82 4.21 2.78
C LEU A 74 5.86 5.32 2.75
N LYS A 75 7.08 5.01 2.28
CA LYS A 75 8.16 5.98 2.11
C LYS A 75 7.74 7.09 1.15
N ILE A 76 7.20 6.72 -0.02
CA ILE A 76 6.74 7.67 -1.02
C ILE A 76 5.62 8.56 -0.48
N ILE A 77 4.63 7.98 0.22
CA ILE A 77 3.57 8.75 0.88
C ILE A 77 4.17 9.78 1.84
N ILE A 78 5.12 9.39 2.68
CA ILE A 78 5.72 10.27 3.69
C ILE A 78 6.58 11.36 3.04
N GLU A 79 7.48 10.98 2.13
CA GLU A 79 8.50 11.88 1.57
C GLU A 79 7.90 12.86 0.57
N LYS A 80 6.98 12.38 -0.27
CA LYS A 80 6.37 13.19 -1.34
C LYS A 80 4.98 13.72 -0.98
N LYS A 81 4.41 13.31 0.16
CA LYS A 81 3.04 13.64 0.58
C LYS A 81 2.01 13.27 -0.49
N LEU A 82 2.23 12.15 -1.17
CA LEU A 82 1.33 11.65 -2.19
C LEU A 82 0.18 10.87 -1.56
N GLU A 83 -0.97 10.97 -2.22
CA GLU A 83 -2.09 10.08 -1.95
C GLU A 83 -1.67 8.60 -2.15
N PRO A 84 -2.23 7.65 -1.38
CA PRO A 84 -1.77 6.27 -1.39
C PRO A 84 -1.80 5.59 -2.77
N ARG A 85 -2.75 5.94 -3.63
CA ARG A 85 -2.88 5.38 -4.97
C ARG A 85 -1.76 5.86 -5.90
N GLU A 86 -1.39 7.14 -5.83
CA GLU A 86 -0.27 7.73 -6.56
C GLU A 86 1.06 7.15 -6.07
N ALA A 87 1.23 7.02 -4.76
CA ALA A 87 2.40 6.38 -4.19
C ALA A 87 2.55 4.91 -4.63
N LEU A 88 1.44 4.18 -4.72
CA LEU A 88 1.43 2.82 -5.27
C LEU A 88 1.89 2.80 -6.73
N ARG A 89 1.37 3.71 -7.57
CA ARG A 89 1.78 3.81 -8.99
C ARG A 89 3.27 4.09 -9.13
N GLU A 90 3.81 5.00 -8.33
CA GLU A 90 5.24 5.27 -8.32
C GLU A 90 6.06 4.07 -7.84
N ALA A 91 5.61 3.39 -6.79
CA ALA A 91 6.27 2.17 -6.31
C ALA A 91 6.29 1.08 -7.38
N ILE A 92 5.18 0.88 -8.12
CA ILE A 92 5.12 -0.09 -9.23
C ILE A 92 6.16 0.25 -10.30
N LYS A 93 6.22 1.52 -10.75
CA LYS A 93 7.20 1.98 -11.74
C LYS A 93 8.63 1.74 -11.27
N LYS A 94 8.93 2.08 -10.02
CA LYS A 94 10.24 1.86 -9.42
C LYS A 94 10.64 0.37 -9.39
N PHE A 95 9.71 -0.52 -9.07
CA PHE A 95 9.99 -1.96 -9.04
C PHE A 95 10.05 -2.60 -10.43
N LYS A 96 9.48 -1.97 -11.45
CA LYS A 96 9.70 -2.35 -12.86
C LYS A 96 11.06 -1.92 -13.41
N GLY A 97 11.73 -0.98 -12.74
CA GLY A 97 12.95 -0.34 -13.25
C GLY A 97 12.67 0.80 -14.22
N ASP A 98 11.46 1.38 -14.19
CA ASP A 98 11.06 2.47 -15.09
C ASP A 98 11.57 3.85 -14.62
N ILE A 99 12.20 3.92 -13.44
CA ILE A 99 12.74 5.12 -12.76
C ILE A 99 13.89 4.75 -11.83
#